data_AF-A0A9E5HJ56-F1
#
_entry.id   AF-A0A9E5HJ56-F1
#
_cell.length_a   1.000
_cell.length_b   1.000
_cell.length_c   1.000
_cell.angle_alpha   90.00
_cell.angle_beta   90.00
_cell.angle_gamma   90.00
#
_symmetry.space_group_name_H-M   'P 1'
#
loop_
_entity.id
_entity.type
_entity.pdbx_description
1 polymer ?
#
loop_
_entity_poly.entity_id
_entity_poly.type
_entity_poly.pdbx_seq_one_letter_code
_entity_poly.pdbx_strand_id
1 'polypeptide(L)'
;RPETSIKIETRASVPGLRPEENGAAETLARSLTGDNGTHVVSYGTEAGQFQDAGYSACICGPGDIAQAHQADEFISIAQMNEGQKFMERLLDRMA
;
A
#
# COMPACT_ATOMS: atom_id res chain seq x y z
N ARG A 1 -17.55 31.13 -38.59
CA ARG A 1 -16.43 31.07 -37.62
C ARG A 1 -16.45 29.66 -37.04
N PRO A 2 -15.35 28.89 -36.98
CA PRO A 2 -15.46 27.56 -36.39
C PRO A 2 -15.52 27.69 -34.86
N GLU A 3 -16.53 27.07 -34.26
CA GLU A 3 -16.83 27.06 -32.82
C GLU A 3 -16.21 25.85 -32.10
N THR A 4 -15.08 25.36 -32.61
CA THR A 4 -14.49 24.11 -32.11
C THR A 4 -13.70 24.36 -30.82
N SER A 5 -13.96 23.56 -29.78
CA SER A 5 -13.21 23.58 -28.52
C SER A 5 -12.96 22.17 -27.97
N ILE A 6 -11.98 22.05 -27.06
CA ILE A 6 -11.69 20.83 -26.28
C ILE A 6 -11.93 21.16 -24.80
N LYS A 7 -12.58 20.24 -24.08
CA LYS A 7 -12.75 20.32 -22.62
C LYS A 7 -11.98 19.18 -21.96
N ILE A 8 -11.13 19.53 -21.00
CA ILE A 8 -10.40 18.58 -20.16
C ILE A 8 -10.99 18.65 -18.77
N GLU A 9 -11.31 17.50 -18.19
CA GLU A 9 -11.83 17.38 -16.82
C GLU A 9 -11.14 16.24 -16.08
N THR A 10 -10.67 16.53 -14.87
CA THR A 10 -10.20 15.50 -13.94
C THR A 10 -11.41 14.89 -13.23
N ARG A 11 -11.60 13.57 -13.38
CA ARG A 11 -12.72 12.85 -12.75
C ARG A 11 -12.40 12.30 -11.36
N ALA A 12 -11.15 11.93 -11.14
CA ALA A 12 -10.69 11.36 -9.89
C ALA A 12 -9.22 11.75 -9.68
N SER A 13 -8.85 11.88 -8.41
CA SER A 13 -7.47 12.05 -7.97
C SER A 13 -7.32 11.30 -6.66
N VAL A 14 -6.27 10.49 -6.56
CA VAL A 14 -5.90 9.79 -5.32
C VAL A 14 -4.53 10.33 -4.93
N PRO A 15 -4.36 10.86 -3.71
CA PRO A 15 -3.04 11.27 -3.25
C PRO A 15 -2.09 10.08 -3.19
N GLY A 16 -0.86 10.28 -3.63
CA GLY A 16 0.19 9.26 -3.50
C GLY A 16 0.64 9.13 -2.05
N LEU A 17 0.87 7.89 -1.61
CA LEU A 17 1.60 7.62 -0.38
C LEU A 17 3.07 8.05 -0.57
N ARG A 18 3.58 8.85 0.36
CA ARG A 18 4.96 9.37 0.34
C ARG A 18 5.79 8.67 1.42
N PRO A 19 7.08 8.40 1.18
CA PRO A 19 7.98 7.95 2.24
C PRO A 19 7.98 8.94 3.40
N GLU A 20 7.87 8.42 4.62
CA GLU A 20 7.94 9.22 5.84
C GLU A 20 9.37 9.20 6.40
N GLU A 21 9.85 10.33 6.91
CA GLU A 21 11.08 10.33 7.72
C GLU A 21 10.75 9.74 9.09
N ASN A 22 11.35 8.59 9.43
CA ASN A 22 11.08 7.84 10.66
C ASN A 22 9.58 7.46 10.84
N GLY A 23 8.91 7.05 9.76
CA GLY A 23 7.50 6.67 9.77
C GLY A 23 7.16 5.59 10.79
N ALA A 24 6.18 5.85 11.65
CA ALA A 24 5.79 4.94 12.72
C ALA A 24 5.16 3.64 12.19
N ALA A 25 4.30 3.73 11.17
CA ALA A 25 3.67 2.57 10.54
C ALA A 25 4.70 1.68 9.84
N GLU A 26 5.59 2.28 9.06
CA GLU A 26 6.68 1.56 8.39
C GLU A 26 7.59 0.88 9.42
N THR A 27 8.00 1.59 10.46
CA THR A 27 8.84 1.05 11.54
C THR A 27 8.19 -0.16 12.20
N LEU A 28 6.88 -0.07 12.52
CA LEU A 28 6.12 -1.19 13.08
C LEU A 28 6.10 -2.38 12.11
N ALA A 29 5.70 -2.17 10.86
CA ALA A 29 5.63 -3.22 9.86
C ALA A 29 6.98 -3.92 9.63
N ARG A 30 8.09 -3.16 9.58
CA ARG A 30 9.45 -3.71 9.48
C ARG A 30 9.82 -4.55 10.70
N SER A 31 9.51 -4.08 11.90
CA SER A 31 9.79 -4.84 13.13
C SER A 31 9.05 -6.19 13.18
N LEU A 32 7.84 -6.23 12.59
CA LEU A 32 7.01 -7.43 12.54
C LEU A 32 7.41 -8.36 11.40
N THR A 33 7.87 -7.85 10.26
CA THR A 33 8.21 -8.66 9.08
C THR A 33 9.68 -9.07 9.00
N GLY A 34 10.57 -8.28 9.60
CA GLY A 34 12.03 -8.38 9.43
C GLY A 34 12.55 -7.70 8.16
N ASP A 35 11.70 -7.00 7.39
CA ASP A 35 12.11 -6.32 6.16
C ASP A 35 12.91 -5.05 6.44
N ASN A 36 14.09 -4.94 5.81
CA ASN A 36 15.00 -3.80 5.91
C ASN A 36 15.27 -3.14 4.54
N GLY A 37 14.54 -3.52 3.49
CA GLY A 37 14.69 -2.97 2.13
C GLY A 37 13.86 -1.71 1.90
N THR A 38 14.26 -0.86 0.95
CA THR A 38 13.45 0.28 0.50
C THR A 38 12.57 -0.14 -0.67
N HIS A 39 11.26 0.04 -0.53
CA HIS A 39 10.28 -0.37 -1.54
C HIS A 39 9.37 0.79 -1.92
N VAL A 40 9.18 0.98 -3.23
CA VAL A 40 8.22 1.93 -3.80
C VAL A 40 7.55 1.32 -5.01
N VAL A 41 6.32 1.75 -5.27
CA VAL A 41 5.47 1.19 -6.32
C VAL A 41 4.72 2.30 -7.03
N SER A 42 4.43 2.11 -8.32
CA SER A 42 3.75 3.12 -9.16
C SER A 42 2.27 2.79 -9.37
N TYR A 43 1.54 2.57 -8.27
CA TYR A 43 0.08 2.40 -8.27
C TYR A 43 -0.57 3.18 -7.12
N GLY A 44 -1.87 3.47 -7.26
CA GLY A 44 -2.64 4.14 -6.22
C GLY A 44 -3.11 3.17 -5.14
N THR A 45 -3.12 3.65 -3.89
CA THR A 45 -3.73 2.97 -2.73
C THR A 45 -4.45 4.00 -1.87
N GLU A 46 -5.25 3.54 -0.91
CA GLU A 46 -5.90 4.40 0.08
C GLU A 46 -4.91 4.99 1.09
N ALA A 47 -3.69 4.45 1.20
CA ALA A 47 -2.70 4.90 2.20
C ALA A 47 -2.30 6.38 2.02
N GLY A 48 -2.30 6.91 0.80
CA GLY A 48 -2.09 8.34 0.60
C GLY A 48 -3.20 9.20 1.19
N GLN A 49 -4.45 8.72 1.22
CA GLN A 49 -5.57 9.43 1.84
C GLN A 49 -5.46 9.39 3.37
N PHE A 50 -5.05 8.25 3.95
CA PHE A 50 -4.78 8.16 5.38
C PHE A 50 -3.60 9.05 5.78
N GLN A 51 -2.55 9.10 4.96
CA GLN A 51 -1.42 9.99 5.17
C GLN A 51 -1.84 11.47 5.14
N ASP A 52 -2.63 11.90 4.15
CA ASP A 52 -3.15 13.26 4.09
C ASP A 52 -4.09 13.59 5.26
N ALA A 53 -4.74 12.57 5.85
CA ALA A 53 -5.55 12.71 7.07
C ALA A 53 -4.72 12.74 8.37
N GLY A 54 -3.38 12.67 8.28
CA GLY A 54 -2.46 12.80 9.41
C GLY A 54 -2.07 11.48 10.09
N TYR A 55 -2.41 10.34 9.51
CA TYR A 55 -1.95 9.03 9.99
C TYR A 55 -0.59 8.69 9.37
N SER A 56 0.33 8.14 10.18
CA SER A 56 1.47 7.42 9.59
C SER A 56 0.93 6.17 8.90
N ALA A 57 1.39 5.91 7.67
CA ALA A 57 0.82 4.87 6.82
C ALA A 57 1.91 4.16 6.02
N CYS A 58 1.78 2.85 5.88
CA CYS A 58 2.58 2.04 4.97
C CYS A 58 1.69 0.98 4.32
N ILE A 59 2.16 0.42 3.20
CA ILE A 59 1.53 -0.74 2.57
C ILE A 59 2.38 -1.96 2.87
N CYS A 60 1.76 -3.01 3.41
CA CYS A 60 2.39 -4.30 3.62
C CYS A 60 1.34 -5.41 3.43
N GLY A 61 1.79 -6.60 3.03
CA GLY A 61 0.92 -7.75 2.87
C GLY A 61 1.64 -8.92 2.20
N PRO A 62 1.11 -10.14 2.32
CA PRO A 62 1.62 -11.28 1.58
C PRO A 62 1.19 -11.21 0.10
N GLY A 63 1.84 -12.01 -0.74
CA GLY A 63 1.54 -12.08 -2.18
C GLY A 63 2.58 -11.34 -3.03
N ASP A 64 2.25 -11.13 -4.30
CA ASP A 64 3.05 -10.34 -5.24
C ASP A 64 2.11 -9.48 -6.09
N ILE A 65 2.29 -8.16 -6.02
CA ILE A 65 1.45 -7.22 -6.76
C ILE A 65 1.67 -7.31 -8.27
N ALA A 66 2.79 -7.87 -8.74
CA ALA A 66 3.07 -8.00 -10.17
C ALA A 66 2.05 -8.86 -10.93
N GLN A 67 1.31 -9.72 -10.21
CA GLN A 67 0.27 -10.58 -10.76
C GLN A 67 -1.16 -10.16 -10.37
N ALA A 68 -1.33 -9.06 -9.63
CA ALA A 68 -2.66 -8.58 -9.28
C ALA A 68 -3.45 -8.14 -10.54
N HIS A 69 -4.76 -8.35 -10.52
CA HIS A 69 -5.69 -8.07 -11.63
C HIS A 69 -5.37 -8.80 -12.94
N GLN A 70 -4.62 -9.90 -12.88
CA GLN A 70 -4.44 -10.81 -14.00
C GLN A 70 -5.45 -11.95 -13.93
N ALA A 71 -5.72 -12.60 -15.06
CA ALA A 71 -6.71 -13.70 -15.12
C ALA A 71 -6.31 -14.90 -14.24
N ASP A 72 -5.01 -15.06 -13.98
CA ASP A 72 -4.39 -16.11 -13.19
C ASP A 72 -3.87 -15.60 -11.83
N GLU A 73 -4.39 -14.47 -11.34
CA GLU A 73 -4.08 -13.95 -10.00
C GLU A 73 -4.25 -15.03 -8.92
N PHE A 74 -3.21 -15.24 -8.12
CA PHE A 74 -3.17 -16.21 -7.04
C PHE A 74 -2.32 -15.72 -5.87
N ILE A 75 -2.55 -16.35 -4.71
CA ILE A 75 -1.68 -16.30 -3.56
C ILE A 75 -1.46 -17.73 -3.06
N SER A 76 -0.21 -18.09 -2.76
CA SER A 76 0.07 -19.42 -2.25
C SER A 76 -0.42 -19.58 -0.81
N ILE A 77 -0.71 -20.82 -0.40
CA ILE A 77 -1.04 -21.14 1.00
C ILE A 77 0.10 -20.70 1.94
N ALA A 78 1.36 -20.84 1.51
CA ALA A 78 2.51 -20.38 2.27
C ALA A 78 2.47 -18.85 2.50
N GLN A 79 2.21 -18.06 1.45
CA GLN A 79 2.06 -16.60 1.59
C GLN A 79 0.88 -16.22 2.48
N MET A 80 -0.27 -16.89 2.35
CA MET A 80 -1.41 -16.69 3.24
C MET A 80 -1.06 -16.93 4.71
N ASN A 81 -0.32 -18.01 5.00
CA ASN A 81 0.14 -18.32 6.35
C ASN A 81 1.12 -17.26 6.88
N GLU A 82 1.98 -16.67 6.05
CA GLU A 82 2.85 -15.56 6.46
C GLU A 82 2.05 -14.29 6.79
N GLY A 83 0.99 -14.00 6.03
CA GLY A 83 0.03 -12.94 6.36
C GLY A 83 -0.64 -13.15 7.72
N GLN A 84 -1.09 -14.38 7.99
CA GLN A 84 -1.66 -14.72 9.30
C GLN A 84 -0.65 -14.52 10.44
N LYS A 85 0.58 -15.02 10.30
CA LYS A 85 1.64 -14.83 11.30
C LYS A 85 1.99 -13.36 11.52
N PHE A 86 1.91 -12.52 10.49
CA PHE A 86 2.07 -11.07 10.64
C PHE A 86 0.98 -10.49 11.56
N MET A 87 -0.28 -10.86 11.32
CA MET A 87 -1.41 -10.40 12.16
C MET A 87 -1.29 -10.88 13.61
N GLU A 88 -0.88 -12.13 13.83
CA GLU A 88 -0.63 -12.68 15.17
C GLU A 88 0.45 -11.87 15.91
N ARG A 89 1.60 -11.62 15.27
CA ARG A 89 2.67 -10.78 15.85
C ARG A 89 2.22 -9.34 16.12
N LEU A 90 1.35 -8.78 15.27
CA LEU A 90 0.78 -7.45 15.48
C LEU A 90 -0.11 -7.43 16.72
N LEU A 91 -0.98 -8.43 16.89
CA LEU A 91 -1.83 -8.56 18.07
C LEU A 91 -0.99 -8.67 19.35
N ASP A 92 0.04 -9.52 19.35
CA ASP A 92 0.96 -9.67 20.49
C ASP A 92 1.68 -8.36 20.83
N ARG A 93 2.01 -7.54 19.82
CA ARG A 93 2.68 -6.25 20.01
C ARG A 93 1.78 -5.16 20.60
N MET A 94 0.47 -5.30 20.43
CA MET A 94 -0.55 -4.34 20.87
C MET A 94 -1.21 -4.71 22.21
N ALA A 95 -1.00 -5.93 22.70
CA ALA A 95 -1.41 -6.38 24.03
C ALA A 95 -0.57 -5.73 25.14
#